data_AF-A0A7K4HGT0-F1
#
_entry.id   AF-A0A7K4HGT0-F1
#
_cell.length_a   1.000
_cell.length_b   1.000
_cell.length_c   1.000
_cell.angle_alpha   90.00
_cell.angle_beta   90.00
_cell.angle_gamma   90.00
#
_symmetry.space_group_name_H-M   'P 1'
#
loop_
_entity.id
_entity.type
_entity.pdbx_description
1 polymer ?
#
loop_
_entity_poly.entity_id
_entity_poly.type
_entity_poly.pdbx_seq_one_letter_code
_entity_poly.pdbx_strand_id
1 'polypeptide(L)'
;MASDNYSSSIDNKCTKLKKREIFFISLLLIVVIFFYCSVILLYYVPFYSEISEMYSTNNFVILITIIILIRISVSIYGTYFLFKLWISKNSRRFTNLPLTFGIFFFLFVPAKLMDLLVFTTYRLYTDFGFSYYLLLYIIKLRYFILTLSILPLFLSGIYLYLFRLNLRKPELKRKKLSKKLTVLFSILYFPIFFIIIIFLNEINMFSYVGALMTLSSLSFVIWVFLTAYKGKILSEINSLIISIGFICYLISNLILPILTNVIGPTSLEGERIGGLILELGTLFSMIIIIIGFKKKANYVK
;
A
#
# COMPACT_ATOMS: atom_id res chain seq x y z
N MET A 1 43.59 18.66 -21.95
CA MET A 1 42.67 18.10 -22.97
C MET A 1 41.88 16.86 -22.53
N ALA A 2 42.25 16.13 -21.46
CA ALA A 2 41.44 15.00 -20.94
C ALA A 2 40.43 15.39 -19.84
N SER A 3 40.45 16.64 -19.33
CA SER A 3 39.54 17.14 -18.28
C SER A 3 38.13 17.47 -18.79
N ASP A 4 38.02 17.94 -20.03
CA ASP A 4 36.77 18.54 -20.54
C ASP A 4 35.74 17.49 -21.00
N ASN A 5 36.20 16.27 -21.30
CA ASN A 5 35.32 15.14 -21.60
C ASN A 5 34.70 14.52 -20.33
N TYR A 6 35.29 14.76 -19.15
CA TYR A 6 34.76 14.21 -17.90
C TYR A 6 33.64 15.08 -17.33
N SER A 7 33.78 16.41 -17.39
CA SER A 7 32.76 17.38 -16.94
C SER A 7 31.46 17.25 -17.73
N SER A 8 31.55 17.18 -19.06
CA SER A 8 30.37 17.01 -19.95
C SER A 8 29.61 15.69 -19.70
N SER A 9 30.28 14.63 -19.24
CA SER A 9 29.63 13.35 -18.92
C SER A 9 28.83 13.39 -17.60
N ILE A 10 29.29 14.16 -16.62
CA ILE A 10 28.65 14.30 -15.30
C ILE A 10 27.39 15.17 -15.42
N ASP A 11 27.47 16.27 -16.15
CA ASP A 11 26.34 17.17 -16.37
C ASP A 11 25.22 16.52 -17.18
N ASN A 12 25.56 15.72 -18.20
CA ASN A 12 24.59 14.92 -18.96
C ASN A 12 23.92 13.83 -18.11
N LYS A 13 24.62 13.26 -17.12
CA LYS A 13 24.03 12.27 -16.20
C LYS A 13 23.10 12.93 -15.18
N CYS A 14 23.48 14.10 -14.66
CA CYS A 14 22.68 14.86 -13.70
C CYS A 14 21.36 15.37 -14.31
N THR A 15 21.41 15.92 -15.53
CA THR A 15 20.21 16.36 -16.26
C THR A 15 19.25 15.21 -16.59
N LYS A 16 19.77 14.03 -16.94
CA LYS A 16 18.94 12.83 -17.20
C LYS A 16 18.24 12.28 -15.95
N LEU A 17 18.87 12.39 -14.77
CA LEU A 17 18.25 12.01 -13.49
C LEU A 17 17.13 12.98 -13.12
N LYS A 18 17.36 14.30 -13.22
CA LYS A 18 16.33 15.32 -12.98
C LYS A 18 15.11 15.15 -13.89
N LYS A 19 15.31 14.86 -15.19
CA LYS A 19 14.21 14.59 -16.14
C LYS A 19 13.37 13.37 -15.74
N ARG A 20 13.99 12.30 -15.23
CA ARG A 20 13.28 11.10 -14.75
C ARG A 20 12.49 11.38 -13.47
N GLU A 21 13.07 12.11 -12.52
CA GLU A 21 12.37 12.53 -11.30
C GLU A 21 11.13 13.34 -11.63
N ILE A 22 11.26 14.36 -12.48
CA ILE A 22 10.14 15.19 -12.92
C ILE A 22 9.07 14.32 -13.60
N PHE A 23 9.46 13.42 -14.51
CA PHE A 23 8.50 12.53 -15.18
C PHE A 23 7.68 11.67 -14.19
N PHE A 24 8.34 11.05 -13.20
CA PHE A 24 7.63 10.22 -12.21
C PHE A 24 6.73 11.05 -11.29
N ILE A 25 7.18 12.22 -10.85
CA ILE A 25 6.38 13.13 -10.02
C ILE A 25 5.16 13.62 -10.82
N SER A 26 5.35 14.02 -12.07
CA SER A 26 4.26 14.45 -12.94
C SER A 26 3.26 13.30 -13.18
N LEU A 27 3.74 12.09 -13.44
CA LEU A 27 2.86 10.91 -13.59
C LEU A 27 2.06 10.64 -12.32
N LEU A 28 2.71 10.69 -11.15
CA LEU A 28 2.05 10.48 -9.87
C LEU A 28 0.96 11.52 -9.64
N LEU A 29 1.28 12.78 -9.87
CA LEU A 29 0.36 13.90 -9.70
C LEU A 29 -0.81 13.81 -10.68
N ILE A 30 -0.58 13.43 -11.94
CA ILE A 30 -1.64 13.20 -12.94
C ILE A 30 -2.57 12.09 -12.48
N VAL A 31 -2.04 10.94 -12.02
CA VAL A 31 -2.88 9.81 -11.59
C VAL A 31 -3.70 10.18 -10.34
N VAL A 32 -3.09 10.86 -9.38
CA VAL A 32 -3.79 11.32 -8.16
C VAL A 32 -4.87 12.33 -8.50
N ILE A 33 -4.58 13.34 -9.33
CA ILE A 33 -5.57 14.33 -9.78
C ILE A 33 -6.68 13.66 -10.57
N PHE A 34 -6.36 12.77 -11.50
CA PHE A 34 -7.37 12.06 -12.30
C PHE A 34 -8.33 11.26 -11.42
N PHE A 35 -7.81 10.48 -10.45
CA PHE A 35 -8.65 9.74 -9.50
C PHE A 35 -9.44 10.67 -8.59
N TYR A 36 -8.86 11.77 -8.12
CA TYR A 36 -9.55 12.73 -7.27
C TYR A 36 -10.68 13.43 -8.03
N CYS A 37 -10.42 13.89 -9.25
CA CYS A 37 -11.42 14.50 -10.11
C CYS A 37 -12.51 13.51 -10.49
N SER A 38 -12.19 12.24 -10.78
CA SER A 38 -13.22 11.24 -11.10
C SER A 38 -14.12 10.95 -9.89
N VAL A 39 -13.54 10.84 -8.69
CA VAL A 39 -14.29 10.72 -7.43
C VAL A 39 -15.20 11.93 -7.21
N ILE A 40 -14.71 13.16 -7.42
CA ILE A 40 -15.54 14.36 -7.24
C ILE A 40 -16.67 14.41 -8.27
N LEU A 41 -16.34 14.31 -9.56
CA LEU A 41 -17.30 14.53 -10.64
C LEU A 41 -18.34 13.43 -10.73
N LEU A 42 -17.95 12.17 -10.55
CA LEU A 42 -18.87 11.04 -10.71
C LEU A 42 -19.69 10.76 -9.45
N TYR A 43 -19.26 11.26 -8.28
CA TYR A 43 -19.89 10.88 -7.02
C TYR A 43 -20.25 12.07 -6.13
N TYR A 44 -19.33 13.00 -5.85
CA TYR A 44 -19.67 14.13 -4.96
C TYR A 44 -20.64 15.13 -5.62
N VAL A 45 -20.54 15.37 -6.92
CA VAL A 45 -21.42 16.33 -7.61
C VAL A 45 -22.88 15.82 -7.65
N PRO A 46 -23.17 14.57 -8.06
CA PRO A 46 -24.56 14.09 -8.13
C PRO A 46 -25.24 13.93 -6.77
N PHE A 47 -24.48 13.64 -5.70
CA PHE A 47 -25.01 13.34 -4.35
C PHE A 47 -24.63 14.40 -3.32
N TYR A 48 -24.41 15.64 -3.78
CA TYR A 48 -23.89 16.71 -2.92
C TYR A 48 -24.82 17.00 -1.73
N SER A 49 -26.13 17.03 -1.94
CA SER A 49 -27.13 17.30 -0.90
C SER A 49 -27.04 16.31 0.26
N GLU A 50 -27.09 15.02 -0.05
CA GLU A 50 -27.11 13.92 0.90
C GLU A 50 -25.76 13.79 1.62
N ILE A 51 -24.67 13.99 0.88
CA ILE A 51 -23.33 14.03 1.45
C ILE A 51 -23.18 15.20 2.43
N SER A 52 -23.63 16.40 2.04
CA SER A 52 -23.58 17.61 2.88
C SER A 52 -24.37 17.42 4.17
N GLU A 53 -25.59 16.88 4.07
CA GLU A 53 -26.43 16.56 5.22
C GLU A 53 -25.76 15.55 6.16
N MET A 54 -25.18 14.48 5.63
CA MET A 54 -24.42 13.49 6.40
C MET A 54 -23.22 14.11 7.15
N TYR A 55 -22.46 15.00 6.50
CA TYR A 55 -21.34 15.69 7.16
C TYR A 55 -21.80 16.67 8.24
N SER A 56 -22.95 17.33 8.05
CA SER A 56 -23.50 18.29 9.02
C SER A 56 -24.03 17.62 10.29
N THR A 57 -24.51 16.38 10.19
CA THR A 57 -25.17 15.66 11.29
C THR A 57 -24.22 14.75 12.07
N ASN A 58 -23.08 14.36 11.49
CA ASN A 58 -22.24 13.32 12.05
C ASN A 58 -20.76 13.71 12.16
N ASN A 59 -20.37 14.27 13.31
CA ASN A 59 -18.97 14.65 13.63
C ASN A 59 -17.97 13.49 13.47
N PHE A 60 -18.41 12.24 13.67
CA PHE A 60 -17.54 11.08 13.51
C PHE A 60 -17.13 10.86 12.04
N VAL A 61 -18.03 11.16 11.09
CA VAL A 61 -17.75 11.07 9.65
C VAL A 61 -16.66 12.08 9.29
N ILE A 62 -16.76 13.32 9.78
CA ILE A 62 -15.72 14.35 9.59
C ILE A 62 -14.36 13.84 10.10
N LEU A 63 -14.33 13.29 11.32
CA LEU A 63 -13.10 12.80 11.94
C LEU A 63 -12.43 11.68 11.12
N ILE A 64 -13.20 10.65 10.71
CA ILE A 64 -12.68 9.57 9.87
C ILE A 64 -12.15 10.11 8.55
N THR A 65 -12.90 11.00 7.88
CA THR A 65 -12.49 11.58 6.60
C THR A 65 -11.15 12.31 6.75
N ILE A 66 -10.96 13.09 7.81
CA ILE A 66 -9.68 13.77 8.10
C ILE A 66 -8.55 12.75 8.26
N ILE A 67 -8.75 11.67 9.02
CA ILE A 67 -7.72 10.65 9.22
C ILE A 67 -7.35 9.96 7.90
N ILE A 68 -8.34 9.61 7.06
CA ILE A 68 -8.10 9.02 5.74
C ILE A 68 -7.31 9.99 4.85
N LEU A 69 -7.63 11.28 4.87
CA LEU A 69 -6.88 12.30 4.11
C LEU A 69 -5.43 12.41 4.58
N ILE A 70 -5.18 12.46 5.90
CA ILE A 70 -3.82 12.46 6.46
C ILE A 70 -3.05 11.22 5.99
N ARG A 71 -3.70 10.05 5.97
CA ARG A 71 -3.10 8.80 5.52
C ARG A 71 -2.77 8.80 4.02
N ILE A 72 -3.63 9.39 3.20
CA ILE A 72 -3.34 9.62 1.78
C ILE A 72 -2.10 10.51 1.64
N SER A 73 -2.02 11.62 2.40
CA SER A 73 -0.86 12.52 2.39
C SER A 73 0.44 11.79 2.80
N VAL A 74 0.41 10.97 3.86
CA VAL A 74 1.56 10.15 4.27
C VAL A 74 1.95 9.13 3.19
N SER A 75 0.98 8.54 2.50
CA SER A 75 1.24 7.59 1.41
C SER A 75 1.85 8.27 0.18
N ILE A 76 1.39 9.48 -0.18
CA ILE A 76 1.99 10.31 -1.23
C ILE A 76 3.44 10.66 -0.86
N TYR A 77 3.66 11.13 0.38
CA TYR A 77 5.00 11.42 0.88
C TYR A 77 5.91 10.19 0.84
N GLY A 78 5.43 9.04 1.31
CA GLY A 78 6.15 7.78 1.29
C GLY A 78 6.55 7.37 -0.13
N THR A 79 5.62 7.49 -1.09
CA THR A 79 5.86 7.23 -2.51
C THR A 79 6.98 8.11 -3.06
N TYR A 80 6.87 9.43 -2.88
CA TYR A 80 7.88 10.40 -3.32
C TYR A 80 9.25 10.11 -2.70
N PHE A 81 9.29 9.90 -1.39
CA PHE A 81 10.52 9.63 -0.63
C PHE A 81 11.23 8.37 -1.15
N LEU A 82 10.49 7.28 -1.36
CA LEU A 82 11.04 6.01 -1.79
C LEU A 82 11.51 6.03 -3.24
N PHE A 83 10.81 6.73 -4.14
CA PHE A 83 11.29 6.93 -5.50
C PHE A 83 12.53 7.83 -5.54
N LYS A 84 12.60 8.88 -4.72
CA LYS A 84 13.82 9.69 -4.58
C LYS A 84 14.99 8.84 -4.07
N LEU A 85 14.76 7.98 -3.08
CA LEU A 85 15.77 7.03 -2.61
C LEU A 85 16.18 6.03 -3.70
N TRP A 86 15.25 5.58 -4.54
CA TRP A 86 15.55 4.69 -5.65
C TRP A 86 16.42 5.37 -6.72
N ILE A 87 16.09 6.61 -7.10
CA ILE A 87 16.80 7.35 -8.15
C ILE A 87 18.20 7.79 -7.68
N SER A 88 18.32 8.24 -6.43
CA SER A 88 19.60 8.70 -5.86
C SER A 88 20.63 7.58 -5.64
N LYS A 89 20.21 6.32 -5.54
CA LYS A 89 21.11 5.17 -5.44
C LYS A 89 21.82 4.92 -6.78
N ASN A 90 22.92 5.65 -6.99
CA ASN A 90 23.78 5.61 -8.17
C ASN A 90 24.55 4.28 -8.36
N SER A 91 24.46 3.34 -7.42
CA SER A 91 25.16 2.05 -7.47
C SER A 91 24.19 0.87 -7.39
N ARG A 92 24.29 -0.02 -8.37
CA ARG A 92 23.55 -1.27 -8.61
C ARG A 92 23.61 -2.29 -7.45
N ARG A 93 23.28 -1.95 -6.20
CA ARG A 93 23.22 -2.93 -5.10
C ARG A 93 21.82 -3.49 -4.91
N PHE A 94 21.68 -4.69 -5.47
CA PHE A 94 20.88 -5.88 -5.16
C PHE A 94 19.43 -5.82 -4.68
N THR A 95 18.82 -4.69 -4.36
CA THR A 95 17.39 -4.69 -4.06
C THR A 95 16.71 -3.42 -4.55
N ASN A 96 15.84 -3.57 -5.55
CA ASN A 96 14.86 -2.55 -5.97
C ASN A 96 13.76 -2.33 -4.90
N LEU A 97 14.08 -2.52 -3.61
CA LEU A 97 13.14 -2.41 -2.50
C LEU A 97 12.51 -1.02 -2.39
N PRO A 98 13.27 0.10 -2.50
CA PRO A 98 12.64 1.42 -2.51
C PRO A 98 11.65 1.58 -3.67
N LEU A 99 11.95 1.02 -4.84
CA LEU A 99 11.02 1.04 -5.99
C LEU A 99 9.75 0.23 -5.70
N THR A 100 9.88 -1.01 -5.20
CA THR A 100 8.70 -1.85 -4.94
C THR A 100 7.82 -1.29 -3.84
N PHE A 101 8.41 -0.73 -2.77
CA PHE A 101 7.65 -0.05 -1.73
C PHE A 101 7.05 1.27 -2.23
N GLY A 102 7.77 2.01 -3.09
CA GLY A 102 7.23 3.21 -3.74
C GLY A 102 5.99 2.87 -4.58
N ILE A 103 6.03 1.79 -5.36
CA ILE A 103 4.87 1.30 -6.13
C ILE A 103 3.74 0.85 -5.20
N PHE A 104 4.04 0.18 -4.08
CA PHE A 104 3.03 -0.18 -3.07
C PHE A 104 2.30 1.08 -2.57
N PHE A 105 3.02 2.07 -2.07
CA PHE A 105 2.40 3.32 -1.57
C PHE A 105 1.67 4.09 -2.68
N PHE A 106 2.20 4.07 -3.90
CA PHE A 106 1.56 4.70 -5.05
C PHE A 106 0.19 4.09 -5.35
N LEU A 107 0.11 2.76 -5.45
CA LEU A 107 -1.14 2.03 -5.68
C LEU A 107 -2.07 2.07 -4.46
N PHE A 108 -1.53 2.32 -3.27
CA PHE A 108 -2.30 2.45 -2.05
C PHE A 108 -3.12 3.75 -1.99
N VAL A 109 -2.64 4.84 -2.61
CA VAL A 109 -3.36 6.12 -2.67
C VAL A 109 -4.75 6.00 -3.29
N PRO A 110 -4.94 5.45 -4.52
CA PRO A 110 -6.27 5.30 -5.09
C PRO A 110 -7.14 4.32 -4.29
N ALA A 111 -6.56 3.28 -3.66
CA ALA A 111 -7.33 2.40 -2.77
C ALA A 111 -7.90 3.17 -1.58
N LYS A 112 -7.14 4.12 -1.00
CA LYS A 112 -7.61 4.95 0.12
C LYS A 112 -8.57 6.05 -0.29
N LEU A 113 -8.45 6.59 -1.50
CA LEU A 113 -9.48 7.47 -2.06
C LEU A 113 -10.80 6.71 -2.22
N MET A 114 -10.76 5.44 -2.65
CA MET A 114 -11.95 4.58 -2.69
C MET A 114 -12.52 4.29 -1.30
N ASP A 115 -11.72 4.33 -0.22
CA ASP A 115 -12.26 4.17 1.13
C ASP A 115 -13.18 5.33 1.53
N LEU A 116 -12.90 6.55 1.08
CA LEU A 116 -13.83 7.68 1.24
C LEU A 116 -15.16 7.37 0.54
N LEU A 117 -15.10 6.91 -0.71
CA LEU A 117 -16.29 6.53 -1.48
C LEU A 117 -17.08 5.39 -0.83
N VAL A 118 -16.39 4.33 -0.39
CA VAL A 118 -17.03 3.19 0.27
C VAL A 118 -17.70 3.66 1.56
N PHE A 119 -17.01 4.46 2.37
CA PHE A 119 -17.53 4.95 3.63
C PHE A 119 -18.76 5.85 3.45
N THR A 120 -18.70 6.81 2.53
CA THR A 120 -19.86 7.68 2.24
C THR A 120 -21.00 6.88 1.63
N THR A 121 -20.73 5.96 0.70
CA THR A 121 -21.80 5.17 0.04
C THR A 121 -22.46 4.22 1.03
N TYR A 122 -21.68 3.62 1.94
CA TYR A 122 -22.22 2.76 2.99
C TYR A 122 -23.15 3.55 3.93
N ARG A 123 -22.79 4.79 4.28
CA ARG A 123 -23.66 5.67 5.07
C ARG A 123 -24.91 6.09 4.30
N LEU A 124 -24.77 6.47 3.04
CA LEU A 124 -25.93 6.77 2.18
C LEU A 124 -26.87 5.56 2.03
N TYR A 125 -26.31 4.35 1.95
CA TYR A 125 -27.09 3.11 1.92
C TYR A 125 -27.89 2.90 3.21
N THR A 126 -27.23 3.05 4.35
CA THR A 126 -27.84 2.78 5.66
C THR A 126 -28.84 3.86 6.08
N ASP A 127 -28.53 5.13 5.81
CA ASP A 127 -29.32 6.27 6.29
C ASP A 127 -30.39 6.72 5.28
N PHE A 128 -30.15 6.55 3.97
CA PHE A 128 -31.01 7.08 2.89
C PHE A 128 -31.50 6.01 1.89
N GLY A 129 -31.21 4.73 2.12
CA GLY A 129 -31.72 3.63 1.27
C GLY A 129 -31.10 3.57 -0.14
N PHE A 130 -29.83 3.99 -0.27
CA PHE A 130 -29.10 4.01 -1.54
C PHE A 130 -28.97 2.62 -2.23
N SER A 131 -28.52 2.57 -3.48
CA SER A 131 -28.43 1.29 -4.22
C SER A 131 -27.39 0.33 -3.65
N TYR A 132 -27.84 -0.83 -3.16
CA TYR A 132 -26.98 -1.93 -2.68
C TYR A 132 -25.98 -2.40 -3.74
N TYR A 133 -26.41 -2.52 -5.01
CA TYR A 133 -25.57 -3.00 -6.10
C TYR A 133 -24.41 -2.05 -6.41
N LEU A 134 -24.66 -0.74 -6.33
CA LEU A 134 -23.63 0.27 -6.53
C LEU A 134 -22.59 0.21 -5.40
N LEU A 135 -23.03 0.12 -4.15
CA LEU A 135 -22.15 -0.06 -2.99
C LEU A 135 -21.26 -1.32 -3.16
N LEU A 136 -21.87 -2.44 -3.54
CA LEU A 136 -21.15 -3.70 -3.75
C LEU A 136 -20.12 -3.60 -4.87
N TYR A 137 -20.44 -2.91 -5.97
CA TYR A 137 -19.49 -2.67 -7.07
C TYR A 137 -18.30 -1.80 -6.62
N ILE A 138 -18.56 -0.72 -5.89
CA ILE A 138 -17.51 0.16 -5.33
C ILE A 138 -16.60 -0.63 -4.38
N ILE A 139 -17.18 -1.46 -3.51
CA ILE A 139 -16.43 -2.34 -2.60
C ILE A 139 -15.55 -3.32 -3.39
N LYS A 140 -16.07 -3.96 -4.44
CA LYS A 140 -15.28 -4.87 -5.30
C LYS A 140 -14.09 -4.17 -5.95
N LEU A 141 -14.30 -2.99 -6.54
CA LEU A 141 -13.22 -2.17 -7.11
C LEU A 141 -12.19 -1.78 -6.06
N ARG A 142 -12.62 -1.39 -4.87
CA ARG A 142 -11.75 -1.06 -3.74
C ARG A 142 -10.83 -2.24 -3.37
N TYR A 143 -11.38 -3.45 -3.22
CA TYR A 143 -10.57 -4.65 -2.92
C TYR A 143 -9.64 -5.04 -4.07
N PHE A 144 -10.04 -4.84 -5.32
CA PHE A 144 -9.19 -5.06 -6.49
C PHE A 144 -7.93 -4.18 -6.45
N ILE A 145 -8.09 -2.87 -6.23
CA ILE A 145 -6.97 -1.93 -6.16
C ILE A 145 -6.09 -2.25 -4.94
N LEU A 146 -6.70 -2.57 -3.80
CA LEU A 146 -5.95 -2.96 -2.60
C LEU A 146 -5.11 -4.22 -2.83
N THR A 147 -5.66 -5.22 -3.51
CA THR A 147 -4.94 -6.45 -3.90
C THR A 147 -3.76 -6.15 -4.82
N LEU A 148 -3.97 -5.29 -5.82
CA LEU A 148 -2.92 -4.80 -6.70
C LEU A 148 -1.81 -4.08 -5.93
N SER A 149 -2.16 -3.29 -4.91
CA SER A 149 -1.18 -2.55 -4.11
C SER A 149 -0.21 -3.47 -3.37
N ILE A 150 -0.70 -4.61 -2.85
CA ILE A 150 0.08 -5.58 -2.08
C ILE A 150 1.07 -6.37 -2.97
N LEU A 151 0.77 -6.53 -4.26
CA LEU A 151 1.58 -7.32 -5.18
C LEU A 151 3.07 -6.93 -5.19
N PRO A 152 3.46 -5.64 -5.35
CA PRO A 152 4.85 -5.20 -5.21
C PRO A 152 5.57 -5.69 -3.94
N LEU A 153 4.89 -5.69 -2.79
CA LEU A 153 5.46 -6.16 -1.53
C LEU A 153 5.69 -7.67 -1.56
N PHE A 154 4.71 -8.43 -2.03
CA PHE A 154 4.81 -9.88 -2.16
C PHE A 154 5.96 -10.29 -3.10
N LEU A 155 6.07 -9.63 -4.26
CA LEU A 155 7.17 -9.81 -5.21
C LEU A 155 8.55 -9.56 -4.56
N SER A 156 8.65 -8.49 -3.77
CA SER A 156 9.89 -8.17 -3.03
C SER A 156 10.21 -9.24 -1.98
N GLY A 157 9.19 -9.78 -1.32
CA GLY A 157 9.29 -10.86 -0.36
C GLY A 157 9.87 -12.13 -0.99
N ILE A 158 9.33 -12.55 -2.14
CA ILE A 158 9.83 -13.72 -2.89
C ILE A 158 11.28 -13.50 -3.31
N TYR A 159 11.62 -12.30 -3.79
CA TYR A 159 12.99 -11.99 -4.21
C TYR A 159 13.99 -12.17 -3.05
N LEU A 160 13.68 -11.62 -1.88
CA LEU A 160 14.52 -11.74 -0.68
C LEU A 160 14.58 -13.19 -0.16
N TYR A 161 13.46 -13.90 -0.17
CA TYR A 161 13.42 -15.32 0.20
C TYR A 161 14.33 -16.16 -0.70
N LEU A 162 14.23 -15.97 -2.02
CA LEU A 162 15.07 -16.69 -2.98
C LEU A 162 16.54 -16.26 -2.91
N PHE A 163 16.82 -15.02 -2.55
CA PHE A 163 18.17 -14.55 -2.29
C PHE A 163 18.79 -15.34 -1.12
N ARG A 164 18.04 -15.52 -0.02
CA ARG A 164 18.49 -16.30 1.13
C ARG A 164 18.76 -17.77 0.78
N LEU A 165 17.85 -18.42 0.04
CA LEU A 165 18.02 -19.83 -0.34
C LEU A 165 19.18 -20.07 -1.32
N ASN A 166 19.46 -19.11 -2.19
CA ASN A 166 20.44 -19.27 -3.28
C ASN A 166 21.83 -18.69 -2.98
N LEU A 167 22.21 -18.53 -1.71
CA LEU A 167 23.57 -18.13 -1.32
C LEU A 167 24.68 -19.09 -1.83
N ARG A 168 24.32 -20.25 -2.40
CA ARG A 168 25.25 -21.27 -2.93
C ARG A 168 25.24 -21.50 -4.46
N LYS A 169 24.43 -20.78 -5.26
CA LYS A 169 24.30 -21.04 -6.73
C LYS A 169 24.83 -19.88 -7.60
N PRO A 170 25.35 -20.15 -8.82
CA PRO A 170 25.84 -19.12 -9.74
C PRO A 170 24.75 -18.12 -10.15
N GLU A 171 25.11 -16.83 -10.24
CA GLU A 171 24.19 -15.69 -10.34
C GLU A 171 23.18 -15.75 -11.51
N LEU A 172 23.60 -16.31 -12.66
CA LEU A 172 22.78 -16.39 -13.87
C LEU A 172 21.61 -17.37 -13.74
N LYS A 173 21.84 -18.55 -13.13
CA LYS A 173 20.76 -19.52 -12.86
C LYS A 173 19.79 -18.98 -11.79
N ARG A 174 20.30 -18.18 -10.84
CA ARG A 174 19.50 -17.51 -9.78
C ARG A 174 18.47 -16.54 -10.35
N LYS A 175 18.86 -15.64 -11.26
CA LYS A 175 17.95 -14.65 -11.85
C LYS A 175 16.84 -15.27 -12.67
N LYS A 176 17.13 -16.32 -13.46
CA LYS A 176 16.11 -17.02 -14.27
C LYS A 176 15.11 -17.75 -13.38
N LEU A 177 15.58 -18.45 -12.35
CA LEU A 177 14.73 -19.19 -11.42
C LEU A 177 13.87 -18.25 -10.56
N SER A 178 14.42 -17.12 -10.08
CA SER A 178 13.61 -16.15 -9.34
C SER A 178 12.55 -15.53 -10.22
N LYS A 179 12.89 -15.11 -11.44
CA LYS A 179 11.89 -14.56 -12.36
C LYS A 179 10.77 -15.57 -12.64
N LYS A 180 11.09 -16.85 -12.87
CA LYS A 180 10.09 -17.90 -13.13
C LYS A 180 9.17 -18.12 -11.93
N LEU A 181 9.72 -18.26 -10.72
CA LEU A 181 8.92 -18.45 -9.50
C LEU A 181 8.07 -17.22 -9.17
N THR A 182 8.66 -16.02 -9.26
CA THR A 182 7.94 -14.77 -9.03
C THR A 182 6.77 -14.60 -9.99
N VAL A 183 6.95 -14.91 -11.28
CA VAL A 183 5.88 -14.88 -12.28
C VAL A 183 4.83 -15.95 -11.98
N LEU A 184 5.23 -17.19 -11.70
CA LEU A 184 4.31 -18.29 -11.37
C LEU A 184 3.43 -17.96 -10.17
N PHE A 185 4.02 -17.51 -9.06
CA PHE A 185 3.28 -17.14 -7.86
C PHE A 185 2.34 -15.95 -8.11
N SER A 186 2.76 -14.97 -8.92
CA SER A 186 1.88 -13.84 -9.27
C SER A 186 0.68 -14.29 -10.11
N ILE A 187 0.92 -15.17 -11.09
CA ILE A 187 -0.12 -15.74 -11.95
C ILE A 187 -1.06 -16.67 -11.18
N LEU A 188 -0.62 -17.33 -10.11
CA LEU A 188 -1.51 -18.16 -9.30
C LEU A 188 -2.26 -17.35 -8.25
N TYR A 189 -1.54 -16.53 -7.47
CA TYR A 189 -2.11 -15.78 -6.36
C TYR A 189 -3.18 -14.79 -6.84
N PHE A 190 -2.88 -14.01 -7.86
CA PHE A 190 -3.71 -12.87 -8.25
C PHE A 190 -5.06 -13.27 -8.87
N PRO A 191 -5.13 -14.17 -9.87
CA PRO A 191 -6.40 -14.62 -10.42
C PRO A 191 -7.29 -15.32 -9.39
N ILE A 192 -6.71 -16.08 -8.46
CA ILE A 192 -7.47 -16.72 -7.38
C ILE A 192 -8.19 -15.67 -6.53
N PHE A 193 -7.48 -14.64 -6.06
CA PHE A 193 -8.13 -13.57 -5.28
C PHE A 193 -9.12 -12.75 -6.09
N PHE A 194 -8.87 -12.58 -7.39
CA PHE A 194 -9.79 -11.89 -8.29
C PHE A 194 -11.10 -12.66 -8.44
N ILE A 195 -11.00 -13.96 -8.69
CA ILE A 195 -12.15 -14.86 -8.76
C ILE A 195 -12.94 -14.77 -7.46
N ILE A 196 -12.28 -14.89 -6.30
CA ILE A 196 -12.94 -14.76 -5.00
C ILE A 196 -13.69 -13.42 -4.89
N ILE A 197 -13.04 -12.29 -5.17
CA ILE A 197 -13.66 -10.95 -5.09
C ILE A 197 -14.87 -10.81 -6.01
N ILE A 198 -14.81 -11.36 -7.23
CA ILE A 198 -15.91 -11.28 -8.21
C ILE A 198 -17.14 -12.05 -7.71
N PHE A 199 -16.95 -13.25 -7.15
CA PHE A 199 -18.05 -14.12 -6.70
C PHE A 199 -18.65 -13.73 -5.34
N LEU A 200 -18.01 -12.83 -4.58
CA LEU A 200 -18.58 -12.32 -3.33
C LEU A 200 -19.81 -11.43 -3.59
N ASN A 201 -20.94 -11.81 -3.01
CA ASN A 201 -22.21 -11.08 -3.15
C ASN A 201 -22.74 -10.48 -1.84
N GLU A 202 -22.05 -10.72 -0.72
CA GLU A 202 -22.41 -10.19 0.60
C GLU A 202 -21.35 -9.21 1.10
N ILE A 203 -21.79 -8.02 1.54
CA ILE A 203 -20.90 -6.96 2.06
C ILE A 203 -20.09 -7.46 3.26
N ASN A 204 -20.71 -8.22 4.16
CA ASN A 204 -20.06 -8.70 5.39
C ASN A 204 -18.88 -9.64 5.07
N MET A 205 -19.01 -10.47 4.03
CA MET A 205 -17.97 -11.42 3.62
C MET A 205 -16.69 -10.73 3.12
N PHE A 206 -16.79 -9.49 2.61
CA PHE A 206 -15.61 -8.73 2.20
C PHE A 206 -14.67 -8.42 3.36
N SER A 207 -15.20 -8.18 4.57
CA SER A 207 -14.36 -7.91 5.75
C SER A 207 -13.46 -9.10 6.09
N TYR A 208 -14.02 -10.32 6.06
CA TYR A 208 -13.31 -11.57 6.32
C TYR A 208 -12.30 -11.90 5.23
N VAL A 209 -12.69 -11.79 3.96
CA VAL A 209 -11.78 -12.04 2.83
C VAL A 209 -10.66 -11.00 2.83
N GLY A 210 -10.96 -9.74 3.09
CA GLY A 210 -9.98 -8.67 3.26
C GLY A 210 -8.97 -8.96 4.36
N ALA A 211 -9.44 -9.39 5.53
CA ALA A 211 -8.59 -9.76 6.66
C ALA A 211 -7.68 -10.94 6.31
N LEU A 212 -8.19 -11.99 5.65
CA LEU A 212 -7.42 -13.17 5.27
C LEU A 212 -6.37 -12.87 4.20
N MET A 213 -6.71 -12.03 3.22
CA MET A 213 -5.77 -11.51 2.21
C MET A 213 -4.63 -10.74 2.86
N THR A 214 -4.97 -9.85 3.78
CA THR A 214 -4.00 -9.03 4.51
C THR A 214 -3.13 -9.90 5.42
N LEU A 215 -3.72 -10.88 6.10
CA LEU A 215 -3.02 -11.83 6.95
C LEU A 215 -1.97 -12.62 6.18
N SER A 216 -2.37 -13.27 5.09
CA SER A 216 -1.47 -14.11 4.29
C SER A 216 -0.31 -13.29 3.68
N SER A 217 -0.62 -12.15 3.07
CA SER A 217 0.38 -11.31 2.42
C SER A 217 1.33 -10.63 3.40
N LEU A 218 0.83 -10.01 4.48
CA LEU A 218 1.67 -9.33 5.45
C LEU A 218 2.48 -10.29 6.30
N SER A 219 1.93 -11.46 6.68
CA SER A 219 2.70 -12.47 7.44
C SER A 219 3.93 -12.93 6.66
N PHE A 220 3.79 -13.13 5.34
CA PHE A 220 4.92 -13.46 4.48
C PHE A 220 5.97 -12.33 4.45
N VAL A 221 5.52 -11.08 4.26
CA VAL A 221 6.42 -9.91 4.26
C VAL A 221 7.16 -9.75 5.59
N ILE A 222 6.45 -9.85 6.72
CA ILE A 222 7.02 -9.79 8.08
C ILE A 222 8.10 -10.86 8.24
N TRP A 223 7.78 -12.12 7.90
CA TRP A 223 8.74 -13.22 7.99
C TRP A 223 9.98 -12.97 7.14
N VAL A 224 9.81 -12.46 5.91
CA VAL A 224 10.95 -12.12 5.03
C VAL A 224 11.83 -11.02 5.63
N PHE A 225 11.26 -9.94 6.15
CA PHE A 225 12.09 -8.86 6.73
C PHE A 225 12.75 -9.25 8.05
N LEU A 226 12.09 -10.07 8.89
CA LEU A 226 12.71 -10.63 10.09
C LEU A 226 13.88 -11.57 9.74
N THR A 227 13.73 -12.37 8.70
CA THR A 227 14.81 -13.25 8.24
C THR A 227 15.95 -12.47 7.58
N ALA A 228 15.65 -11.39 6.86
CA ALA A 228 16.66 -10.47 6.32
C ALA A 228 17.42 -9.73 7.42
N TYR A 229 16.74 -9.37 8.52
CA TYR A 229 17.37 -8.81 9.74
C TYR A 229 18.33 -9.83 10.37
N LYS A 230 17.85 -11.06 10.65
CA LYS A 230 18.69 -12.12 11.24
C LYS A 230 19.89 -12.46 10.37
N GLY A 231 19.71 -12.45 9.04
CA GLY A 231 20.78 -12.71 8.07
C GLY A 231 21.66 -11.50 7.73
N LYS A 232 21.43 -10.32 8.34
CA LYS A 232 22.15 -9.07 8.08
C LYS A 232 22.27 -8.72 6.57
N ILE A 233 21.25 -9.06 5.79
CA ILE A 233 21.29 -8.98 4.31
C ILE A 233 21.22 -7.53 3.80
N LEU A 234 20.47 -6.69 4.51
CA LEU A 234 20.08 -5.35 4.06
C LEU A 234 20.74 -4.27 4.91
N SER A 235 22.01 -3.95 4.69
CA SER A 235 22.74 -2.94 5.48
C SER A 235 22.21 -1.51 5.30
N GLU A 236 21.59 -1.22 4.16
CA GLU A 236 21.13 0.12 3.81
C GLU A 236 19.82 0.53 4.47
N ILE A 237 19.02 -0.42 4.96
CA ILE A 237 17.70 -0.17 5.55
C ILE A 237 17.52 -0.97 6.83
N ASN A 238 16.79 -0.43 7.79
CA ASN A 238 16.52 -1.13 9.05
C ASN A 238 15.34 -2.12 8.89
N SER A 239 15.66 -3.35 8.52
CA SER A 239 14.69 -4.43 8.32
C SER A 239 13.84 -4.74 9.55
N LEU A 240 14.37 -4.55 10.76
CA LEU A 240 13.62 -4.77 12.00
C LEU A 240 12.50 -3.74 12.14
N ILE A 241 12.81 -2.46 11.96
CA ILE A 241 11.82 -1.37 12.02
C ILE A 241 10.73 -1.58 10.97
N ILE A 242 11.10 -1.98 9.75
CA ILE A 242 10.14 -2.30 8.69
C ILE A 242 9.23 -3.47 9.11
N SER A 243 9.79 -4.52 9.71
CA SER A 243 9.02 -5.66 10.21
C SER A 243 8.02 -5.25 11.29
N ILE A 244 8.45 -4.42 12.25
CA ILE A 244 7.57 -3.89 13.32
C ILE A 244 6.43 -3.09 12.70
N GLY A 245 6.73 -2.24 11.72
CA GLY A 245 5.70 -1.51 10.98
C GLY A 245 4.66 -2.44 10.35
N PHE A 246 5.08 -3.50 9.67
CA PHE A 246 4.13 -4.48 9.12
C PHE A 246 3.39 -5.31 10.18
N ILE A 247 3.99 -5.60 11.33
CA ILE A 247 3.29 -6.23 12.46
C ILE A 247 2.18 -5.31 12.97
N CYS A 248 2.48 -4.03 13.20
CA CYS A 248 1.47 -3.04 13.58
C CYS A 248 0.37 -2.93 12.52
N TYR A 249 0.74 -2.95 11.24
CA TYR A 249 -0.21 -2.94 10.14
C TYR A 249 -1.13 -4.19 10.21
N LEU A 250 -0.54 -5.38 10.33
CA LEU A 250 -1.28 -6.63 10.41
C LEU A 250 -2.26 -6.63 11.58
N ILE A 251 -1.79 -6.30 12.78
CA ILE A 251 -2.61 -6.24 13.99
C ILE A 251 -3.79 -5.27 13.80
N SER A 252 -3.54 -4.08 13.23
CA SER A 252 -4.58 -3.08 13.01
C SER A 252 -5.71 -3.60 12.11
N ASN A 253 -5.40 -4.41 11.08
CA ASN A 253 -6.43 -4.98 10.19
C ASN A 253 -7.18 -6.15 10.81
N LEU A 254 -6.58 -6.87 11.76
CA LEU A 254 -7.25 -7.96 12.46
C LEU A 254 -8.15 -7.44 13.59
N ILE A 255 -7.82 -6.28 14.17
CA ILE A 255 -8.61 -5.70 15.26
C ILE A 255 -10.05 -5.39 14.82
N LEU A 256 -10.25 -4.84 13.61
CA LEU A 256 -11.60 -4.49 13.14
C LEU A 256 -12.56 -5.69 13.13
N PRO A 257 -12.29 -6.81 12.42
CA PRO A 257 -13.19 -7.95 12.40
C PRO A 257 -13.36 -8.60 13.78
N ILE A 258 -12.34 -8.52 14.66
CA ILE A 258 -12.45 -9.01 16.04
C ILE A 258 -13.41 -8.13 16.84
N LEU A 259 -13.25 -6.81 16.80
CA LEU A 259 -14.10 -5.88 17.55
C LEU A 259 -15.54 -5.90 17.07
N THR A 260 -15.78 -5.99 15.75
CA THR A 260 -17.13 -6.11 15.21
C THR A 260 -17.80 -7.41 15.67
N ASN A 261 -17.05 -8.50 15.85
CA ASN A 261 -17.59 -9.76 16.32
C ASN A 261 -17.80 -9.82 17.84
N VAL A 262 -16.96 -9.13 18.63
CA VAL A 262 -17.02 -9.15 20.10
C VAL A 262 -18.04 -8.16 20.66
N ILE A 263 -18.10 -6.94 20.11
CA ILE A 263 -18.99 -5.87 20.60
C ILE A 263 -20.41 -6.04 20.02
N GLY A 264 -20.52 -6.78 18.91
CA GLY A 264 -21.77 -7.12 18.25
C GLY A 264 -21.77 -6.65 16.80
N PRO A 265 -22.18 -7.51 15.84
CA PRO A 265 -22.02 -7.28 14.39
C PRO A 265 -22.86 -6.11 13.85
N THR A 266 -23.75 -5.54 14.66
CA THR A 266 -24.62 -4.40 14.33
C THR A 266 -24.42 -3.21 15.28
N SER A 267 -23.46 -3.28 16.21
CA SER A 267 -23.21 -2.19 17.14
C SER A 267 -22.51 -1.05 16.39
N LEU A 268 -23.24 0.04 16.21
CA LEU A 268 -22.74 1.26 15.57
C LEU A 268 -21.49 1.80 16.29
N GLU A 269 -21.31 1.48 17.57
CA GLU A 269 -20.13 1.80 18.37
C GLU A 269 -18.91 0.92 18.05
N GLY A 270 -19.09 -0.39 17.84
CA GLY A 270 -18.00 -1.31 17.49
C GLY A 270 -17.35 -0.96 16.16
N GLU A 271 -18.17 -0.59 15.17
CA GLU A 271 -17.68 -0.08 13.88
C GLU A 271 -16.93 1.25 14.02
N ARG A 272 -17.42 2.16 14.88
CA ARG A 272 -16.79 3.47 15.11
C ARG A 272 -15.40 3.32 15.73
N ILE A 273 -15.31 2.58 16.83
CA ILE A 273 -14.06 2.38 17.57
C ILE A 273 -13.10 1.55 16.74
N GLY A 274 -13.57 0.44 16.17
CA GLY A 274 -12.76 -0.44 15.33
C GLY A 274 -12.24 0.26 14.08
N GLY A 275 -13.07 1.06 13.41
CA GLY A 275 -12.68 1.85 12.24
C GLY A 275 -11.61 2.89 12.58
N LEU A 276 -11.76 3.58 13.72
CA LEU A 276 -10.78 4.56 14.17
C LEU A 276 -9.43 3.92 14.54
N ILE A 277 -9.45 2.80 15.27
CA ILE A 277 -8.22 2.04 15.59
C ILE A 277 -7.55 1.54 14.33
N LEU A 278 -8.33 1.01 13.36
CA LEU A 278 -7.81 0.57 12.08
C LEU A 278 -7.10 1.72 11.35
N GLU A 279 -7.76 2.87 11.18
CA GLU A 279 -7.19 3.98 10.42
C GLU A 279 -5.96 4.61 11.12
N LEU A 280 -5.98 4.77 12.45
CA LEU A 280 -4.81 5.25 13.20
C LEU A 280 -3.67 4.24 13.22
N GLY A 281 -3.95 2.97 13.54
CA GLY A 281 -2.93 1.93 13.63
C GLY A 281 -2.23 1.70 12.30
N THR A 282 -2.97 1.76 11.21
CA THR A 282 -2.40 1.71 9.87
C THR A 282 -1.62 2.97 9.50
N LEU A 283 -2.07 4.17 9.87
CA LEU A 283 -1.29 5.42 9.71
C LEU A 283 0.07 5.32 10.42
N PHE A 284 0.09 4.93 11.68
CA PHE A 284 1.33 4.74 12.45
C PHE A 284 2.23 3.67 11.81
N SER A 285 1.64 2.57 11.34
CA SER A 285 2.39 1.51 10.65
C SER A 285 3.15 2.02 9.42
N MET A 286 2.54 2.90 8.62
CA MET A 286 3.17 3.49 7.44
C MET A 286 4.33 4.41 7.81
N ILE A 287 4.15 5.23 8.84
CA ILE A 287 5.20 6.11 9.36
C ILE A 287 6.40 5.26 9.83
N ILE A 288 6.16 4.18 10.59
CA ILE A 288 7.21 3.26 11.05
C ILE A 288 7.95 2.64 9.85
N ILE A 289 7.23 2.17 8.82
CA ILE A 289 7.83 1.61 7.61
C ILE A 289 8.74 2.66 6.93
N ILE A 290 8.28 3.89 6.76
CA ILE A 290 9.06 4.99 6.16
C ILE A 290 10.33 5.29 6.99
N ILE A 291 10.21 5.32 8.32
CA ILE A 291 11.36 5.49 9.23
C ILE A 291 12.38 4.36 9.04
N GLY A 292 11.91 3.13 8.82
CA GLY A 292 12.76 1.96 8.55
C GLY A 292 13.61 2.09 7.28
N PHE A 293 13.11 2.79 6.26
CA PHE A 293 13.89 3.11 5.05
C PHE A 293 14.85 4.29 5.25
N LYS A 294 14.56 5.20 6.18
CA LYS A 294 15.42 6.36 6.49
C LYS A 294 16.61 5.98 7.40
N LYS A 295 16.41 5.06 8.35
CA LYS A 295 17.46 4.61 9.27
C LYS A 295 18.28 3.49 8.63
N LYS A 296 19.61 3.68 8.57
CA LYS A 296 20.55 2.61 8.23
C LYS A 296 20.58 1.56 9.34
N ALA A 297 20.93 0.33 8.98
CA ALA A 297 21.05 -0.73 9.97
C ALA A 297 22.46 -0.74 10.59
N ASN A 298 22.53 -0.80 11.92
CA ASN A 298 23.78 -0.87 12.67
C ASN A 298 24.28 -2.33 12.74
N TYR A 299 24.46 -3.00 11.60
CA TYR A 299 24.92 -4.39 11.57
C TYR A 299 26.45 -4.55 11.67
N VAL A 300 27.18 -3.47 11.40
CA VAL A 300 28.64 -3.42 11.38
C VAL A 300 29.06 -2.18 12.18
N LYS A 301 29.73 -2.43 13.31
CA LYS A 301 30.70 -1.50 13.88
C LYS A 301 32.04 -1.81 13.21
#